data_AF-A0A1I8GWZ8-F1
#
_entry.id   AF-A0A1I8GWZ8-F1
#
_cell.length_a   1.000
_cell.length_b   1.000
_cell.length_c   1.000
_cell.angle_alpha   90.00
_cell.angle_beta   90.00
_cell.angle_gamma   90.00
#
_symmetry.space_group_name_H-M   'P 1'
#
loop_
_entity.id
_entity.type
_entity.pdbx_description
1 polymer ?
#
loop_
_entity_poly.entity_id
_entity_poly.type
_entity_poly.pdbx_seq_one_letter_code
_entity_poly.pdbx_strand_id
1 'polypeptide(L)'
;AALDSVALPLLRLDPDRICRTERVRRFGVTIVWFGLTLLLAVLIPNIGDVISLLGSLAAVFIFIFPGLCLFKIGLDDASWLKQLAAAVFLVLGSFIFGVTTVQSISNLI
;
A
#
# COMPACT_ATOMS: atom_id res chain seq x y z
N ALA A 1 11.99 -15.53 -4.25
CA ALA A 1 11.50 -16.90 -4.56
C ALA A 1 10.77 -16.94 -5.90
N ALA A 2 9.57 -16.37 -6.07
CA ALA A 2 8.87 -16.38 -7.37
C ALA A 2 9.32 -15.28 -8.37
N LEU A 3 10.03 -14.24 -7.91
CA LEU A 3 10.54 -13.15 -8.76
C LEU A 3 11.85 -13.50 -9.48
N ASP A 4 12.70 -14.33 -8.89
CA ASP A 4 13.97 -14.78 -9.48
C ASP A 4 13.78 -15.65 -10.73
N SER A 5 12.77 -16.51 -10.72
CA SER A 5 12.51 -17.47 -11.80
C SER A 5 12.00 -16.82 -13.10
N VAL A 6 11.41 -15.63 -13.01
CA VAL A 6 10.91 -14.86 -14.19
C VAL A 6 11.94 -13.84 -14.68
N ALA A 7 12.88 -13.42 -13.83
CA ALA A 7 13.93 -12.44 -14.18
C ALA A 7 15.05 -13.04 -15.06
N LEU A 8 15.35 -14.32 -14.88
CA LEU A 8 16.42 -15.05 -15.58
C LEU A 8 16.28 -15.11 -17.12
N PRO A 9 15.07 -15.28 -17.71
CA PRO A 9 14.93 -15.33 -19.17
C PRO A 9 14.79 -13.96 -19.86
N LEU A 10 14.49 -12.86 -19.14
CA LEU A 10 14.21 -11.54 -19.75
C LEU A 10 15.42 -10.60 -19.75
N LEU A 11 16.45 -10.84 -18.94
CA LEU A 11 17.56 -9.92 -18.76
C LEU A 11 18.87 -10.45 -19.37
N ARG A 12 18.99 -10.31 -20.69
CA ARG A 12 20.29 -10.14 -21.36
C ARG A 12 20.93 -8.76 -21.06
N LEU A 13 20.59 -8.13 -19.92
CA LEU A 13 21.29 -6.98 -19.37
C LEU A 13 22.01 -7.37 -18.08
N ASP A 14 23.32 -7.24 -18.12
CA ASP A 14 24.24 -6.82 -17.06
C ASP A 14 23.95 -7.28 -15.60
N PRO A 15 24.64 -8.33 -15.11
CA PRO A 15 24.46 -8.88 -13.76
C PRO A 15 24.82 -7.92 -12.61
N ASP A 16 25.44 -6.77 -12.89
CA ASP A 16 25.82 -5.78 -11.85
C ASP A 16 24.62 -4.97 -11.31
N ARG A 17 23.50 -4.91 -12.04
CA ARG A 17 22.30 -4.14 -11.65
C ARG A 17 21.44 -4.83 -10.58
N ILE A 18 21.36 -6.16 -10.59
CA ILE A 18 20.50 -6.95 -9.68
C ILE A 18 21.05 -6.92 -8.24
N CYS A 19 22.36 -7.17 -8.08
CA CYS A 19 23.05 -7.11 -6.79
C CYS A 19 22.98 -5.71 -6.13
N ARG A 20 23.06 -4.64 -6.93
CA ARG A 20 22.93 -3.27 -6.43
C ARG A 20 21.50 -2.96 -6.00
N THR A 21 20.50 -3.37 -6.78
CA THR A 21 19.08 -3.13 -6.49
C THR A 21 18.64 -3.83 -5.21
N GLU A 22 19.10 -5.06 -4.96
CA GLU A 22 18.74 -5.81 -3.76
C GLU A 22 19.28 -5.16 -2.48
N ARG A 23 20.53 -4.70 -2.53
CA ARG A 23 21.16 -4.01 -1.40
C ARG A 23 20.52 -2.64 -1.16
N VAL A 24 20.25 -1.89 -2.22
CA VAL A 24 19.57 -0.58 -2.13
C VAL A 24 18.14 -0.72 -1.64
N ARG A 25 17.41 -1.79 -2.00
CA ARG A 25 16.09 -2.10 -1.43
C ARG A 25 16.17 -2.33 0.07
N ARG A 26 17.14 -3.13 0.55
CA ARG A 26 17.31 -3.37 1.98
C ARG A 26 17.64 -2.08 2.73
N PHE A 27 18.60 -1.30 2.23
CA PHE A 27 18.96 -0.02 2.85
C PHE A 27 17.78 0.97 2.82
N GLY A 28 17.06 1.07 1.71
CA GLY A 28 15.87 1.92 1.59
C GLY A 28 14.78 1.52 2.57
N VAL A 29 14.47 0.22 2.67
CA VAL A 29 13.47 -0.29 3.63
C VAL A 29 13.90 0.03 5.07
N THR A 30 15.17 -0.17 5.44
CA THR A 30 15.65 0.13 6.79
C THR A 30 15.62 1.63 7.09
N ILE A 31 16.02 2.49 6.16
CA ILE A 31 15.98 3.96 6.34
C ILE A 31 14.54 4.44 6.45
N VAL A 32 13.64 3.95 5.59
CA VAL A 32 12.21 4.28 5.63
C VAL A 32 11.61 3.81 6.94
N TRP A 33 11.88 2.56 7.35
CA TRP A 33 11.39 2.01 8.62
C TRP A 33 11.86 2.83 9.81
N PHE A 34 13.17 3.13 9.86
CA PHE A 34 13.77 3.89 10.95
C PHE A 34 13.25 5.33 10.99
N GLY A 35 13.15 5.97 9.83
CA GLY A 35 12.56 7.30 9.67
C GLY A 35 11.09 7.31 10.09
N LEU A 36 10.31 6.29 9.72
CA LEU A 36 8.91 6.16 10.13
C LEU A 36 8.81 6.06 11.66
N THR A 37 9.61 5.22 12.31
CA THR A 37 9.61 5.11 13.78
C THR A 37 10.05 6.39 14.50
N LEU A 38 11.04 7.11 13.95
CA LEU A 38 11.46 8.40 14.50
C LEU A 38 10.37 9.47 14.33
N LEU A 39 9.74 9.50 13.15
CA LEU A 39 8.66 10.42 12.85
C LEU A 39 7.45 10.16 13.76
N LEU A 40 7.09 8.89 13.97
CA LEU A 40 6.09 8.47 14.95
C LEU A 40 6.48 8.94 16.36
N ALA A 41 7.74 8.78 16.77
CA ALA A 41 8.19 9.17 18.12
C ALA A 41 8.16 10.69 18.36
N VAL A 42 8.39 11.50 17.32
CA VAL A 42 8.40 12.98 17.43
C VAL A 42 7.01 13.57 17.27
N LEU A 43 6.17 13.01 16.40
CA LEU A 43 4.83 13.53 16.13
C LEU A 43 3.79 13.07 17.17
N ILE A 44 4.01 11.95 17.88
CA ILE A 44 2.91 11.27 18.55
C ILE A 44 3.12 11.22 20.08
N PRO A 45 2.42 12.09 20.83
CA PRO A 45 2.30 11.96 22.28
C PRO A 45 1.35 10.83 22.72
N ASN A 46 0.52 10.25 21.80
CA ASN A 46 -0.51 9.26 22.11
C ASN A 46 -0.56 8.05 21.14
N ILE A 47 -0.41 6.82 21.65
CA ILE A 47 -0.36 5.57 20.85
C ILE A 47 -1.59 5.36 19.92
N GLY A 48 -2.75 5.92 20.27
CA GLY A 48 -3.99 5.79 19.49
C GLY A 48 -3.90 6.37 18.07
N ASP A 49 -3.18 7.50 17.89
CA ASP A 49 -3.10 8.18 16.60
C ASP A 49 -2.25 7.39 15.59
N VAL A 50 -1.17 6.74 16.07
CA VAL A 50 -0.37 5.81 15.25
C VAL A 50 -1.25 4.71 14.68
N ILE A 51 -2.06 4.09 15.56
CA ILE A 51 -2.84 2.91 15.23
C ILE A 51 -3.92 3.27 14.21
N SER A 52 -4.56 4.43 14.36
CA SER A 52 -5.51 4.96 13.37
C SER A 52 -4.86 5.22 12.02
N LEU A 53 -3.68 5.85 11.97
CA LEU A 53 -2.95 6.08 10.72
C LEU A 53 -2.56 4.77 10.02
N LEU A 54 -1.99 3.81 10.77
CA LEU A 54 -1.65 2.49 10.23
C LEU A 54 -2.89 1.71 9.79
N GLY A 55 -3.99 1.82 10.54
CA GLY A 55 -5.28 1.22 10.20
C GLY A 55 -5.86 1.78 8.91
N SER A 56 -5.75 3.08 8.68
CA SER A 56 -6.20 3.71 7.43
C SER A 56 -5.42 3.21 6.21
N LEU A 57 -4.09 3.10 6.32
CA LEU A 57 -3.23 2.53 5.27
C LEU A 57 -3.56 1.05 5.03
N ALA A 58 -3.80 0.27 6.08
CA ALA A 58 -4.24 -1.12 5.98
C ALA A 58 -5.60 -1.24 5.30
N ALA A 59 -6.55 -0.36 5.61
CA ALA A 59 -7.85 -0.32 4.95
C ALA A 59 -7.71 -0.05 3.44
N VAL A 60 -6.79 0.82 3.02
CA VAL A 60 -6.48 1.00 1.59
C VAL A 60 -6.03 -0.31 0.97
N PHE A 61 -5.13 -1.06 1.61
CA PHE A 61 -4.68 -2.34 1.08
C PHE A 61 -5.78 -3.42 1.05
N ILE A 62 -6.67 -3.45 2.06
CA ILE A 62 -7.73 -4.45 2.15
C ILE A 62 -8.89 -4.14 1.20
N PHE A 63 -9.23 -2.86 0.95
CA PHE A 63 -10.37 -2.49 0.11
C PHE A 63 -9.98 -2.17 -1.34
N ILE A 64 -8.85 -1.46 -1.56
CA ILE A 64 -8.46 -1.01 -2.90
C ILE A 64 -7.86 -2.14 -3.75
N PHE A 65 -7.02 -3.01 -3.20
CA PHE A 65 -6.48 -4.12 -4.00
C PHE A 65 -7.57 -5.06 -4.56
N PRO A 66 -8.48 -5.63 -3.74
CA PRO A 66 -9.54 -6.46 -4.28
C PRO A 66 -10.53 -5.64 -5.12
N GLY A 67 -10.78 -4.37 -4.77
CA GLY A 67 -11.63 -3.47 -5.57
C GLY A 67 -11.09 -3.26 -6.99
N LEU A 68 -9.78 -3.03 -7.15
CA LEU A 68 -9.13 -2.85 -8.46
C LEU A 68 -9.09 -4.15 -9.27
N CYS A 69 -8.84 -5.30 -8.62
CA CYS A 69 -8.88 -6.60 -9.28
C CYS A 69 -10.30 -6.92 -9.78
N LEU A 70 -11.31 -6.69 -8.93
CA LEU A 70 -12.70 -6.93 -9.27
C LEU A 70 -13.19 -5.96 -10.34
N PHE A 71 -12.69 -4.71 -10.35
CA PHE A 71 -12.96 -3.74 -11.41
C PHE A 71 -12.45 -4.24 -12.76
N LYS A 72 -11.19 -4.70 -12.84
CA LYS A 72 -10.63 -5.28 -14.06
C LYS A 72 -11.43 -6.47 -14.59
N ILE A 73 -11.82 -7.39 -13.70
CA ILE A 73 -12.65 -8.55 -14.08
C ILE A 73 -14.04 -8.10 -14.53
N GLY A 74 -14.63 -7.10 -13.86
CA GLY A 74 -15.94 -6.56 -14.21
C GLY A 74 -15.98 -5.87 -15.57
N LEU A 75 -14.86 -5.29 -16.03
CA LEU A 75 -14.75 -4.75 -17.39
C LEU A 75 -14.70 -5.85 -18.44
N ASP A 76 -14.04 -6.96 -18.14
CA ASP A 76 -13.85 -8.09 -19.07
C ASP A 76 -15.13 -8.94 -19.23
N ASP A 77 -15.79 -9.27 -18.11
CA ASP A 77 -17.03 -10.07 -18.09
C ASP A 77 -18.32 -9.27 -18.39
N ALA A 78 -18.22 -7.93 -18.56
CA ALA A 78 -19.36 -7.00 -18.68
C ALA A 78 -20.48 -7.20 -17.64
N SER A 79 -20.14 -7.75 -16.46
CA SER A 79 -21.11 -8.06 -15.41
C SER A 79 -21.33 -6.84 -14.52
N TRP A 80 -22.51 -6.21 -14.65
CA TRP A 80 -22.87 -5.01 -13.90
C TRP A 80 -22.78 -5.19 -12.37
N LEU A 81 -23.06 -6.39 -11.86
CA LEU A 81 -22.94 -6.75 -10.44
C LEU A 81 -21.49 -6.67 -9.96
N LYS A 82 -20.54 -7.19 -10.73
CA LYS A 82 -19.11 -7.17 -10.38
C LYS A 82 -18.56 -5.74 -10.44
N GLN A 83 -19.00 -4.95 -11.43
CA GLN A 83 -18.63 -3.53 -11.55
C GLN A 83 -19.16 -2.70 -10.37
N LEU A 84 -20.42 -2.91 -9.98
CA LEU A 84 -21.02 -2.25 -8.83
C LEU A 84 -20.32 -2.66 -7.52
N ALA A 85 -20.07 -3.95 -7.33
CA ALA A 85 -19.33 -4.44 -6.17
C ALA A 85 -17.93 -3.83 -6.09
N ALA A 86 -17.20 -3.77 -7.21
CA ALA A 86 -15.88 -3.13 -7.28
C ALA A 86 -15.95 -1.63 -6.93
N ALA A 87 -16.93 -0.91 -7.47
CA ALA A 87 -17.15 0.50 -7.17
C ALA A 87 -17.47 0.72 -5.68
N VAL A 88 -18.33 -0.11 -5.08
CA VAL A 88 -18.68 -0.04 -3.65
C VAL A 88 -17.45 -0.27 -2.77
N PHE A 89 -16.64 -1.29 -3.08
CA PHE A 89 -15.39 -1.56 -2.36
C PHE A 89 -14.40 -0.38 -2.43
N LEU A 90 -14.24 0.22 -3.61
CA LEU A 90 -13.36 1.38 -3.81
C LEU A 90 -13.86 2.64 -3.09
N VAL A 91 -15.16 2.92 -3.17
CA VAL A 91 -15.78 4.09 -2.52
C VAL A 91 -15.72 3.96 -1.00
N LEU A 92 -16.10 2.80 -0.44
CA LEU A 92 -16.01 2.56 1.00
C LEU A 92 -14.57 2.64 1.50
N GLY A 93 -13.62 2.01 0.79
CA GLY A 93 -12.20 2.06 1.14
C GLY A 93 -11.65 3.49 1.13
N SER A 94 -11.96 4.27 0.09
CA SER A 94 -11.55 5.68 -0.02
C SER A 94 -12.19 6.55 1.06
N PHE A 95 -13.45 6.29 1.42
CA PHE A 95 -14.15 7.06 2.44
C PHE A 95 -13.59 6.80 3.84
N ILE A 96 -13.41 5.52 4.22
CA ILE A 96 -12.81 5.13 5.50
C ILE A 96 -11.41 5.72 5.63
N PHE A 97 -10.60 5.63 4.57
CA PHE A 97 -9.27 6.23 4.53
C PHE A 97 -9.30 7.74 4.77
N GLY A 98 -10.21 8.45 4.09
CA GLY A 98 -10.38 9.89 4.24
C GLY A 98 -10.77 10.30 5.67
N VAL A 99 -11.79 9.65 6.23
CA VAL A 99 -12.28 9.95 7.59
C VAL A 99 -11.18 9.75 8.64
N THR A 100 -10.50 8.61 8.62
CA THR A 100 -9.45 8.31 9.60
C THR A 100 -8.25 9.25 9.45
N THR A 101 -7.88 9.61 8.22
CA THR A 101 -6.78 10.55 7.97
C THR A 101 -7.10 11.93 8.52
N VAL A 102 -8.30 12.46 8.27
CA VAL A 102 -8.73 13.76 8.80
C VAL A 102 -8.78 13.74 10.33
N GLN A 103 -9.28 12.65 10.93
CA GLN A 103 -9.34 12.49 12.38
C GLN A 103 -7.95 12.46 13.02
N SER A 104 -6.99 11.76 12.42
CA SER A 104 -5.61 11.72 12.91
C SER A 104 -4.90 13.08 12.77
N ILE A 105 -5.14 13.81 11.67
CA ILE A 105 -4.58 15.16 11.48
C ILE A 105 -5.16 16.14 12.52
N SER A 106 -6.45 16.06 12.80
CA SER A 106 -7.09 16.94 13.78
C SER A 106 -6.68 16.67 15.23
N ASN A 107 -6.19 15.46 15.56
CA ASN A 107 -5.63 15.17 16.89
C ASN A 107 -4.15 15.58 16.99
N LEU A 108 -3.50 15.84 15.86
CA LEU A 108 -2.09 16.20 15.78
C LEU A 108 -1.86 17.73 15.86
N ILE A 109 -2.88 18.53 15.51
CA ILE A 109 -2.88 20.00 15.53
C ILE A 109 -3.61 20.49 16.78
#